data_AF-A0AAV2BKK3-F1
#
_entry.id   AF-A0AAV2BKK3-F1
#
_cell.length_a   1.000
_cell.length_b   1.000
_cell.length_c   1.000
_cell.angle_alpha   90.00
_cell.angle_beta   90.00
_cell.angle_gamma   90.00
#
_symmetry.space_group_name_H-M   'P 1'
#
loop_
_entity.id
_entity.type
_entity.pdbx_description
1 polymer ?
#
loop_
_entity_poly.entity_id
_entity_poly.type
_entity_poly.pdbx_seq_one_letter_code
_entity_poly.pdbx_strand_id
1 'polypeptide(L)'
;MYDHSSLAYFKGACKIKHMEDRWMGIAIVEDRGGFDGILTAVHEIGHLLGSIHDGDRHYSAGVEYTSFCKDDDGYIMSRVMLMENKIFQWSECSIKQIKYFLSSENASCLFNQPSYHNELEGSELPGVVLTLDEQCNRIWGTGANAWDSRVCASLLCHTPADRAPQRILPPAAEGSSCGKDLLVQRINPSFSATSISGPSEAKKPVKMAEY
;
A
#
# COMPACT_ATOMS: atom_id res chain seq x y z
N MET A 1 -10.92 -0.61 6.86
CA MET A 1 -11.98 -0.32 5.87
C MET A 1 -11.50 0.89 5.11
N TYR A 2 -11.27 0.78 3.80
CA TYR A 2 -10.60 1.84 3.03
C TYR A 2 -11.56 3.02 2.79
N ASP A 3 -12.73 2.70 2.23
CA ASP A 3 -13.72 3.64 1.69
C ASP A 3 -14.49 4.54 2.69
N HIS A 4 -14.25 4.43 3.99
CA HIS A 4 -14.88 5.33 5.00
C HIS A 4 -13.94 6.43 5.51
N SER A 5 -12.66 6.37 5.11
CA SER A 5 -11.58 7.24 5.59
C SER A 5 -10.75 7.84 4.44
N SER A 6 -11.18 7.64 3.19
CA SER A 6 -10.50 8.15 2.00
C SER A 6 -11.46 8.42 0.84
N LEU A 7 -10.98 9.14 -0.18
CA LEU A 7 -11.72 9.45 -1.39
C LEU A 7 -10.76 9.72 -2.56
N ALA A 8 -11.04 9.14 -3.72
CA ALA A 8 -10.38 9.50 -4.97
C ALA A 8 -11.36 9.63 -6.14
N TYR A 9 -10.97 10.43 -7.13
CA TYR A 9 -11.68 10.48 -8.39
C TYR A 9 -11.34 9.30 -9.29
N PHE A 10 -12.35 8.56 -9.73
CA PHE A 10 -12.17 7.53 -10.75
C PHE A 10 -11.62 8.11 -12.06
N LYS A 11 -10.51 7.55 -12.56
CA LYS A 11 -9.79 8.02 -13.76
C LYS A 11 -9.37 9.49 -13.68
N GLY A 12 -9.07 9.96 -12.46
CA GLY A 12 -8.74 11.34 -12.18
C GLY A 12 -7.34 11.76 -12.61
N ALA A 13 -6.37 10.83 -12.74
CA ALA A 13 -4.93 11.13 -12.74
C ALA A 13 -4.49 12.30 -13.66
N CYS A 14 -4.97 12.35 -14.91
CA CYS A 14 -4.65 13.44 -15.85
C CYS A 14 -5.85 14.34 -16.18
N LYS A 15 -6.96 14.21 -15.44
CA LYS A 15 -8.21 14.87 -15.82
C LYS A 15 -8.23 16.30 -15.29
N ILE A 16 -8.22 17.24 -16.23
CA ILE A 16 -8.42 18.67 -15.97
C ILE A 16 -9.78 19.06 -16.54
N LYS A 17 -10.67 19.61 -15.70
CA LYS A 17 -11.95 20.14 -16.17
C LYS A 17 -11.77 21.62 -16.52
N HIS A 18 -11.36 21.88 -17.76
CA HIS A 18 -11.01 23.21 -18.27
C HIS A 18 -12.10 24.28 -18.07
N MET A 19 -13.38 23.91 -18.11
CA MET A 19 -14.49 24.86 -17.91
C MET A 19 -14.63 25.35 -16.47
N GLU A 20 -14.00 24.69 -15.50
CA GLU A 20 -14.09 25.04 -14.07
C GLU A 20 -12.72 25.22 -13.41
N ASP A 21 -11.64 25.13 -14.19
CA ASP A 21 -10.25 25.13 -13.72
C ASP A 21 -9.99 24.13 -12.57
N ARG A 22 -10.64 22.96 -12.63
CA ARG A 22 -10.54 21.93 -11.58
C ARG A 22 -9.66 20.76 -12.00
N TRP A 23 -8.63 20.50 -11.22
CA TRP A 23 -7.81 19.30 -11.28
C TRP A 23 -8.54 18.16 -10.56
N MET A 24 -8.72 17.04 -11.25
CA MET A 24 -9.40 15.86 -10.71
C MET A 24 -8.40 14.75 -10.34
N GLY A 25 -7.10 14.97 -10.54
CA GLY A 25 -6.03 14.06 -10.12
C GLY A 25 -5.78 14.13 -8.62
N ILE A 26 -6.83 13.99 -7.81
CA ILE A 26 -6.79 14.19 -6.36
C ILE A 26 -7.32 12.92 -5.68
N ALA A 27 -6.55 12.46 -4.70
CA ALA A 27 -6.94 11.51 -3.68
C ALA A 27 -6.74 12.13 -2.29
N ILE A 28 -7.62 11.81 -1.35
CA ILE A 28 -7.55 12.22 0.05
C ILE A 28 -7.54 10.96 0.89
N VAL A 29 -6.61 10.88 1.85
CA VAL A 29 -6.40 9.71 2.70
C VAL A 29 -6.27 10.18 4.14
N GLU A 30 -7.05 9.59 5.04
CA GLU A 30 -6.80 9.67 6.48
C GLU A 30 -5.60 8.80 6.84
N ASP A 31 -4.52 9.42 7.32
CA ASP A 31 -3.34 8.72 7.82
C ASP A 31 -3.22 8.90 9.33
N ARG A 32 -3.19 7.78 10.05
CA ARG A 32 -2.94 7.74 11.50
C ARG A 32 -1.44 7.74 11.83
N GLY A 33 -0.57 7.70 10.82
CA GLY A 33 0.87 7.58 10.98
C GLY A 33 1.30 6.13 11.18
N GLY A 34 2.59 5.90 11.45
CA GLY A 34 3.11 4.55 11.67
C GLY A 34 2.98 3.62 10.45
N PHE A 35 2.87 4.21 9.25
CA PHE A 35 2.66 3.54 7.96
C PHE A 35 1.26 2.93 7.74
N ASP A 36 0.27 3.26 8.59
CA ASP A 36 -1.09 2.76 8.49
C ASP A 36 -1.83 3.25 7.22
N GLY A 37 -1.59 4.50 6.79
CA GLY A 37 -2.22 5.08 5.61
C GLY A 37 -1.70 4.59 4.26
N ILE A 38 -0.59 3.82 4.21
CA ILE A 38 0.05 3.44 2.93
C ILE A 38 -0.89 2.62 2.05
N LEU A 39 -1.53 1.59 2.60
CA LEU A 39 -2.41 0.72 1.82
C LEU A 39 -3.64 1.48 1.30
N THR A 40 -4.19 2.37 2.11
CA THR A 40 -5.28 3.26 1.70
C THR A 40 -4.83 4.20 0.58
N ALA A 41 -3.64 4.79 0.67
CA ALA A 41 -3.11 5.62 -0.41
C ALA A 41 -2.92 4.84 -1.71
N VAL A 42 -2.42 3.60 -1.65
CA VAL A 42 -2.28 2.74 -2.83
C VAL A 42 -3.64 2.40 -3.44
N HIS A 43 -4.65 2.12 -2.60
CA HIS A 43 -6.03 1.89 -3.04
C HIS A 43 -6.59 3.09 -3.82
N GLU A 44 -6.46 4.30 -3.25
CA GLU A 44 -6.93 5.52 -3.89
C GLU A 44 -6.19 5.87 -5.20
N ILE A 45 -4.88 5.58 -5.25
CA ILE A 45 -4.10 5.66 -6.49
C ILE A 45 -4.68 4.69 -7.54
N GLY A 46 -5.11 3.50 -7.14
CA GLY A 46 -5.81 2.56 -8.01
C GLY A 46 -7.05 3.18 -8.67
N HIS A 47 -7.86 3.92 -7.92
CA HIS A 47 -9.01 4.66 -8.46
C HIS A 47 -8.60 5.77 -9.44
N LEU A 48 -7.59 6.56 -9.10
CA LEU A 48 -7.05 7.59 -10.01
C LEU A 48 -6.58 6.99 -11.33
N LEU A 49 -6.01 5.79 -11.29
CA LEU A 49 -5.56 5.00 -12.43
C LEU A 49 -6.67 4.16 -13.10
N GLY A 50 -7.93 4.37 -12.69
CA GLY A 50 -9.09 3.80 -13.37
C GLY A 50 -9.45 2.37 -12.99
N SER A 51 -8.93 1.86 -11.87
CA SER A 51 -9.49 0.67 -11.23
C SER A 51 -10.76 1.02 -10.46
N ILE A 52 -11.74 0.13 -10.49
CA ILE A 52 -12.89 0.14 -9.56
C ILE A 52 -12.64 -0.88 -8.45
N HIS A 53 -13.56 -0.94 -7.49
CA HIS A 53 -13.54 -2.00 -6.49
C HIS A 53 -13.66 -3.39 -7.14
N ASP A 54 -13.00 -4.37 -6.56
CA ASP A 54 -13.21 -5.77 -6.94
C ASP A 54 -14.68 -6.17 -6.70
N GLY A 55 -15.25 -6.97 -7.60
CA GLY A 55 -16.67 -7.35 -7.58
C GLY A 55 -17.64 -6.33 -8.20
N ASP A 56 -17.23 -5.06 -8.40
CA ASP A 56 -18.08 -4.03 -8.99
C ASP A 56 -18.13 -4.06 -10.51
N ARG A 57 -19.23 -3.57 -11.09
CA ARG A 57 -19.39 -3.43 -12.54
C ARG A 57 -19.40 -1.96 -12.95
N HIS A 58 -18.54 -1.59 -13.90
CA HIS A 58 -18.53 -0.26 -14.49
C HIS A 58 -18.10 -0.31 -15.96
N TYR A 59 -19.00 0.04 -16.88
CA TYR A 59 -18.74 -0.09 -18.33
C TYR A 59 -17.49 0.67 -18.79
N SER A 60 -17.23 1.85 -18.24
CA SER A 60 -16.07 2.64 -18.63
C SER A 60 -14.75 2.18 -17.99
N ALA A 61 -14.74 1.16 -17.13
CA ALA A 61 -13.50 0.59 -16.58
C ALA A 61 -12.73 -0.27 -17.61
N GLY A 62 -13.31 -0.53 -18.79
CA GLY A 62 -12.63 -1.24 -19.88
C GLY A 62 -12.53 -2.75 -19.72
N VAL A 63 -13.11 -3.28 -18.63
CA VAL A 63 -13.29 -4.72 -18.40
C VAL A 63 -14.77 -4.92 -18.08
N GLU A 64 -15.50 -5.54 -19.01
CA GLU A 64 -16.96 -5.71 -18.92
C GLU A 64 -17.39 -6.61 -17.75
N TYR A 65 -16.49 -7.47 -17.28
CA TYR A 65 -16.78 -8.46 -16.25
C TYR A 65 -15.62 -8.59 -15.25
N THR A 66 -15.86 -8.18 -14.01
CA THR A 66 -14.92 -8.26 -12.89
C THR A 66 -15.34 -9.29 -11.85
N SER A 67 -16.48 -9.96 -12.02
CA SER A 67 -17.10 -10.74 -10.94
C SER A 67 -16.31 -12.00 -10.52
N PHE A 68 -15.20 -12.31 -11.20
CA PHE A 68 -14.27 -13.35 -10.81
C PHE A 68 -13.17 -12.84 -9.86
N CYS A 69 -12.97 -11.53 -9.77
CA CYS A 69 -12.23 -10.88 -8.69
C CYS A 69 -13.28 -10.40 -7.69
N LYS A 70 -13.46 -11.12 -6.59
CA LYS A 70 -14.50 -10.79 -5.63
C LYS A 70 -13.96 -9.79 -4.62
N ASP A 71 -14.86 -8.96 -4.08
CA ASP A 71 -14.50 -8.04 -2.99
C ASP A 71 -13.93 -8.80 -1.77
N ASP A 72 -14.44 -10.01 -1.50
CA ASP A 72 -14.00 -10.87 -0.39
C ASP A 72 -12.67 -11.61 -0.63
N ASP A 73 -12.05 -11.47 -1.81
CA ASP A 73 -10.70 -11.98 -2.05
C ASP A 73 -9.61 -11.15 -1.32
N GLY A 74 -9.92 -9.92 -0.87
CA GLY A 74 -9.01 -9.10 -0.06
C GLY A 74 -7.80 -8.53 -0.81
N TYR A 75 -7.92 -8.28 -2.12
CA TYR A 75 -6.90 -7.57 -2.89
C TYR A 75 -6.89 -6.07 -2.54
N ILE A 76 -5.91 -5.32 -3.06
CA ILE A 76 -5.77 -3.87 -2.82
C ILE A 76 -7.08 -3.13 -3.07
N MET A 77 -7.85 -3.48 -4.11
CA MET A 77 -9.09 -2.81 -4.50
C MET A 77 -10.35 -3.42 -3.87
N SER A 78 -10.22 -4.26 -2.83
CA SER A 78 -11.36 -4.62 -1.98
C SER A 78 -11.77 -3.42 -1.11
N ARG A 79 -13.07 -3.26 -0.84
CA ARG A 79 -13.62 -2.17 0.01
C ARG A 79 -13.21 -2.31 1.47
N VAL A 80 -13.07 -3.56 1.90
CA VAL A 80 -12.65 -3.91 3.25
C VAL A 80 -11.24 -4.49 3.18
N MET A 81 -10.37 -3.96 4.03
CA MET A 81 -9.06 -4.54 4.29
C MET A 81 -9.26 -5.86 5.05
N LEU A 82 -9.19 -6.98 4.33
CA LEU A 82 -9.22 -8.32 4.90
C LEU A 82 -7.79 -8.75 5.21
N MET A 83 -7.52 -9.20 6.43
CA MET A 83 -6.16 -9.49 6.89
C MET A 83 -5.60 -10.81 6.32
N GLU A 84 -5.50 -10.88 5.00
CA GLU A 84 -5.06 -12.05 4.25
C GLU A 84 -3.84 -11.71 3.38
N ASN A 85 -3.25 -12.73 2.75
CA ASN A 85 -2.02 -12.60 1.96
C ASN A 85 -2.13 -11.66 0.74
N LYS A 86 -3.35 -11.33 0.32
CA LYS A 86 -3.63 -10.59 -0.92
C LYS A 86 -3.70 -9.06 -0.74
N ILE A 87 -3.62 -8.53 0.49
CA ILE A 87 -3.74 -7.07 0.74
C ILE A 87 -2.65 -6.21 0.09
N PHE A 88 -1.53 -6.82 -0.29
CA PHE A 88 -0.43 -6.16 -1.01
C PHE A 88 -0.42 -6.49 -2.51
N GLN A 89 -1.50 -7.08 -3.03
CA GLN A 89 -1.59 -7.54 -4.41
C GLN A 89 -2.77 -6.86 -5.11
N TRP A 90 -2.55 -6.50 -6.36
CA TRP A 90 -3.62 -6.12 -7.26
C TRP A 90 -4.31 -7.39 -7.77
N SER A 91 -5.64 -7.35 -7.90
CA SER A 91 -6.35 -8.42 -8.59
C SER A 91 -6.03 -8.39 -10.09
N GLU A 92 -6.24 -9.51 -10.77
CA GLU A 92 -6.17 -9.56 -12.24
C GLU A 92 -7.13 -8.55 -12.91
N CYS A 93 -8.26 -8.23 -12.25
CA CYS A 93 -9.21 -7.23 -12.73
C CYS A 93 -8.62 -5.83 -12.63
N SER A 94 -8.07 -5.46 -11.47
CA SER A 94 -7.43 -4.15 -11.28
C SER A 94 -6.28 -3.94 -12.24
N ILE A 95 -5.42 -4.96 -12.43
CA ILE A 95 -4.29 -4.90 -13.39
C ILE A 95 -4.79 -4.61 -14.80
N LYS A 96 -5.84 -5.31 -15.25
CA LYS A 96 -6.42 -5.10 -16.59
C LYS A 96 -7.04 -3.71 -16.73
N GLN A 97 -7.75 -3.23 -15.73
CA GLN A 97 -8.38 -1.89 -15.73
C GLN A 97 -7.34 -0.76 -15.75
N ILE A 98 -6.29 -0.87 -14.93
CA ILE A 98 -5.18 0.09 -14.92
C ILE A 98 -4.49 0.11 -16.29
N LYS A 99 -4.18 -1.07 -16.86
CA LYS A 99 -3.60 -1.16 -18.22
C LYS A 99 -4.50 -0.50 -19.28
N TYR A 100 -5.81 -0.72 -19.19
CA TYR A 100 -6.78 -0.11 -20.09
C TYR A 100 -6.82 1.42 -19.97
N PHE A 101 -6.73 1.96 -18.75
CA PHE A 101 -6.63 3.40 -18.54
C PHE A 101 -5.32 3.96 -19.10
N LEU A 102 -4.18 3.32 -18.80
CA LEU A 102 -2.87 3.73 -19.29
C LEU A 102 -2.78 3.68 -20.82
N SER A 103 -3.51 2.78 -21.49
CA SER A 103 -3.56 2.74 -22.96
C SER A 103 -4.43 3.84 -23.59
N SER A 104 -5.12 4.67 -22.79
CA SER A 104 -6.02 5.71 -23.29
C SER A 104 -5.36 7.09 -23.33
N GLU A 105 -5.88 7.99 -24.18
CA GLU A 105 -5.41 9.38 -24.27
C GLU A 105 -5.56 10.15 -22.94
N ASN A 106 -6.50 9.71 -22.09
CA ASN A 106 -6.73 10.28 -20.75
C ASN A 106 -5.60 9.98 -19.75
N ALA A 107 -4.58 9.19 -20.11
CA ALA A 107 -3.41 8.92 -19.28
C ALA A 107 -2.14 9.61 -19.81
N SER A 108 -2.25 10.43 -20.85
CA SER A 108 -1.11 11.04 -21.56
C SER A 108 -0.13 11.80 -20.66
N CYS A 109 -0.60 12.41 -19.57
CA CYS A 109 0.24 13.15 -18.61
C CYS A 109 1.15 12.26 -17.75
N LEU A 110 1.01 10.93 -17.79
CA LEU A 110 1.81 10.00 -16.98
C LEU A 110 3.07 9.51 -17.71
N PHE A 111 3.25 9.87 -18.98
CA PHE A 111 4.32 9.34 -19.84
C PHE A 111 5.51 10.29 -20.00
N ASN A 112 5.51 11.44 -19.34
CA ASN A 112 6.69 12.30 -19.28
C ASN A 112 7.55 11.96 -18.05
N GLN A 113 8.86 12.16 -18.18
CA GLN A 113 9.75 12.12 -17.03
C GLN A 113 9.52 13.36 -16.16
N PRO A 114 9.53 13.25 -14.82
CA PRO A 114 9.48 14.41 -13.94
C PRO A 114 10.75 15.25 -14.12
N SER A 115 10.60 16.57 -14.21
CA SER A 115 11.72 17.52 -14.38
C SER A 115 12.58 17.66 -13.11
N TYR A 116 12.09 17.16 -11.98
CA TYR A 116 12.76 17.20 -10.70
C TYR A 116 12.63 15.83 -10.02
N HIS A 117 13.77 15.22 -9.76
CA HIS A 117 13.88 14.06 -8.90
C HIS A 117 14.42 14.57 -7.56
N ASN A 118 13.59 14.63 -6.53
CA ASN A 118 14.16 14.51 -5.19
C ASN A 118 14.78 13.12 -5.12
N GLU A 119 16.07 13.01 -4.78
CA GLU A 119 16.57 11.75 -4.26
C GLU A 119 15.64 11.39 -3.09
N LEU A 120 14.97 10.25 -3.18
CA LEU A 120 14.23 9.71 -2.04
C LEU A 120 15.28 9.46 -0.96
N GLU A 121 15.36 10.35 0.03
CA GLU A 121 16.28 10.15 1.14
C GLU A 121 15.90 8.88 1.89
N GLY A 122 16.88 7.99 2.08
CA GLY A 122 16.74 6.75 2.84
C GLY A 122 16.83 5.50 1.96
N SER A 123 18.00 4.87 1.98
CA SER A 123 18.14 3.46 1.54
C SER A 123 17.63 2.45 2.57
N GLU A 124 17.18 2.94 3.74
CA GLU A 124 16.74 2.12 4.85
C GLU A 124 15.29 1.67 4.67
N LEU A 125 15.01 0.43 5.09
CA LEU A 125 13.65 -0.09 5.04
C LEU A 125 12.77 0.60 6.09
N PRO A 126 11.46 0.80 5.84
CA PRO A 126 10.56 1.52 6.75
C PRO A 126 10.57 1.04 8.21
N GLY A 127 10.71 -0.27 8.44
CA GLY A 127 10.79 -0.87 9.77
C GLY A 127 12.14 -0.74 10.48
N VAL A 128 13.18 -0.25 9.78
CA VAL A 128 14.43 0.22 10.38
C VAL A 128 14.27 1.65 10.89
N VAL A 129 13.47 2.46 10.19
CA VAL A 129 13.23 3.87 10.53
C VAL A 129 12.29 4.01 11.74
N LEU A 130 11.23 3.18 11.82
CA LEU A 130 10.33 3.14 12.97
C LEU A 130 10.27 1.74 13.58
N THR A 131 10.60 1.63 14.86
CA THR A 131 10.43 0.43 15.68
C THR A 131 8.94 0.04 15.80
N LEU A 132 8.67 -1.20 16.24
CA LEU A 132 7.29 -1.66 16.47
C LEU A 132 6.52 -0.75 17.45
N ASP A 133 7.19 -0.31 18.52
CA ASP A 133 6.61 0.60 19.51
C ASP A 133 6.29 1.97 18.91
N GLU A 134 7.16 2.51 18.06
CA GLU A 134 6.92 3.79 17.39
C GLU A 134 5.80 3.71 16.34
N GLN A 135 5.71 2.60 15.61
CA GLN A 135 4.59 2.32 14.71
C GLN A 135 3.28 2.32 15.50
N CYS A 136 3.20 1.54 16.58
CA CYS A 136 2.01 1.49 17.46
C CYS A 136 1.70 2.83 18.12
N ASN A 137 2.73 3.58 18.53
CA ASN A 137 2.55 4.86 19.22
C ASN A 137 1.99 5.93 18.28
N ARG A 138 2.40 5.95 17.01
CA ARG A 138 1.82 6.87 16.03
C ARG A 138 0.35 6.55 15.77
N ILE A 139 0.01 5.27 15.58
CA ILE A 139 -1.35 4.84 15.22
C ILE A 139 -2.35 5.00 16.38
N TRP A 140 -1.92 4.69 17.61
CA TRP A 140 -2.82 4.58 18.77
C TRP A 140 -2.34 5.24 20.07
N GLY A 141 -1.12 5.79 20.10
CA GLY A 141 -0.53 6.33 21.34
C GLY A 141 -0.11 5.26 22.34
N THR A 142 0.12 4.02 21.88
CA THR A 142 0.44 2.85 22.70
C THR A 142 1.66 2.09 22.19
N GLY A 143 2.29 1.26 23.02
CA GLY A 143 3.39 0.38 22.61
C GLY A 143 2.95 -0.90 21.88
N ALA A 144 3.94 -1.62 21.35
CA ALA A 144 3.77 -2.97 20.82
C ALA A 144 3.47 -3.97 21.94
N ASN A 145 2.69 -5.00 21.62
CA ASN A 145 2.26 -6.07 22.53
C ASN A 145 3.02 -7.38 22.28
N ALA A 146 3.77 -7.49 21.19
CA ALA A 146 4.55 -8.68 20.85
C ALA A 146 5.77 -8.30 19.99
N TRP A 147 6.82 -9.12 20.11
CA TRP A 147 8.09 -9.00 19.37
C TRP A 147 8.55 -10.36 18.80
N ASP A 148 7.62 -11.29 18.62
CA ASP A 148 7.87 -12.64 18.09
C ASP A 148 7.35 -12.81 16.65
N SER A 149 7.46 -14.03 16.11
CA SER A 149 7.15 -14.36 14.71
C SER A 149 5.73 -14.01 14.27
N ARG A 150 4.80 -13.79 15.20
CA ARG A 150 3.45 -13.30 14.89
C ARG A 150 3.48 -11.91 14.24
N VAL A 151 4.46 -11.09 14.61
CA VAL A 151 4.65 -9.73 14.06
C VAL A 151 4.93 -9.76 12.56
N CYS A 152 5.49 -10.86 12.03
CA CYS A 152 5.76 -11.00 10.60
C CYS A 152 4.47 -11.03 9.76
N ALA A 153 3.36 -11.47 10.35
CA ALA A 153 2.06 -11.53 9.69
C ALA A 153 1.15 -10.34 10.03
N SER A 154 1.31 -9.73 11.22
CA SER A 154 0.46 -8.64 11.67
C SER A 154 1.14 -7.79 12.75
N LEU A 155 1.03 -6.47 12.68
CA LEU A 155 1.48 -5.61 13.78
C LEU A 155 0.50 -5.71 14.96
N LEU A 156 1.06 -5.83 16.16
CA LEU A 156 0.32 -6.13 17.38
C LEU A 156 0.54 -5.02 18.41
N CYS A 157 -0.46 -4.18 18.63
CA CYS A 157 -0.37 -3.07 19.57
C CYS A 157 -1.31 -3.24 20.77
N HIS A 158 -0.98 -2.56 21.86
CA HIS A 158 -1.91 -2.38 22.97
C HIS A 158 -3.07 -1.45 22.58
N THR A 159 -4.22 -1.57 23.25
CA THR A 159 -5.32 -0.62 23.11
C THR A 159 -5.26 0.44 24.21
N PRO A 160 -5.73 1.68 23.96
CA PRO A 160 -5.80 2.73 24.99
C PRO A 160 -6.72 2.39 26.16
N ALA A 161 -7.74 1.56 25.94
CA ALA A 161 -8.67 1.09 26.98
C ALA A 161 -8.16 -0.22 27.62
N ASP A 162 -7.61 -0.10 28.82
CA ASP A 162 -7.35 -1.18 29.78
C ASP A 162 -6.43 -2.34 29.34
N ARG A 163 -5.58 -2.15 28.31
CA ARG A 163 -4.70 -3.23 27.77
C ARG A 163 -5.48 -4.51 27.39
N ALA A 164 -6.77 -4.34 27.04
CA ALA A 164 -7.65 -5.40 26.57
C ALA A 164 -7.25 -5.84 25.13
N PRO A 165 -7.89 -6.85 24.51
CA PRO A 165 -7.26 -7.68 23.48
C PRO A 165 -6.74 -6.87 22.28
N GLN A 166 -5.53 -7.27 21.89
CA GLN A 166 -4.78 -6.92 20.69
C GLN A 166 -5.66 -6.51 19.50
N ARG A 167 -5.39 -5.33 18.93
CA ARG A 167 -5.84 -5.05 17.56
C ARG A 167 -4.78 -5.54 16.60
N ILE A 168 -5.21 -6.41 15.71
CA ILE A 168 -4.41 -6.96 14.62
C ILE A 168 -4.43 -5.89 13.51
N LEU A 169 -3.27 -5.30 13.24
CA LEU A 169 -3.03 -4.39 12.12
C LEU A 169 -2.37 -5.12 10.97
N PRO A 170 -2.41 -4.56 9.74
CA PRO A 170 -1.56 -5.03 8.66
C PRO A 170 -0.14 -5.27 9.15
N PRO A 171 0.60 -6.19 8.51
CA PRO A 171 1.94 -6.54 8.96
C PRO A 171 2.79 -5.29 9.17
N ALA A 172 3.66 -5.36 10.18
CA ALA A 172 4.58 -4.29 10.51
C ALA A 172 5.38 -3.85 9.27
N ALA A 173 5.93 -2.65 9.35
CA ALA A 173 6.70 -2.08 8.26
C ALA A 173 7.84 -3.02 7.83
N GLU A 174 8.08 -3.13 6.52
CA GLU A 174 9.14 -3.99 5.99
C GLU A 174 10.49 -3.65 6.62
N GLY A 175 11.27 -4.66 7.00
CA GLY A 175 12.51 -4.50 7.77
C GLY A 175 12.33 -4.46 9.29
N SER A 176 11.10 -4.48 9.81
CA SER A 176 10.88 -4.57 11.28
C SER A 176 11.37 -5.93 11.81
N SER A 177 11.99 -5.93 12.98
CA SER A 177 12.28 -7.19 13.70
C SER A 177 10.98 -7.87 14.12
N CYS A 178 10.81 -9.13 13.75
CA CYS A 178 9.65 -9.94 14.11
C CYS A 178 10.06 -11.26 14.77
N GLY A 179 11.18 -11.28 15.48
CA GLY A 179 11.66 -12.45 16.19
C GLY A 179 13.19 -12.51 16.22
N LYS A 180 13.72 -13.57 16.84
CA LYS A 180 15.16 -13.78 16.88
C LYS A 180 15.68 -14.01 15.46
N ASP A 181 16.51 -13.08 14.99
CA ASP A 181 17.13 -13.10 13.67
C ASP A 181 16.11 -13.13 12.52
N LEU A 182 14.91 -12.58 12.70
CA LEU A 182 13.85 -12.53 11.68
C LEU A 182 13.40 -11.10 11.39
N LEU A 183 13.32 -10.76 10.11
CA LEU A 183 12.77 -9.48 9.65
C LEU A 183 11.51 -9.67 8.82
N VAL A 184 10.59 -8.70 8.92
CA VAL A 184 9.45 -8.60 8.00
C VAL A 184 9.98 -8.35 6.60
N GLN A 185 9.64 -9.23 5.65
CA GLN A 185 10.00 -9.05 4.25
C GLN A 185 8.76 -9.17 3.37
N ARG A 186 8.68 -8.31 2.34
CA ARG A 186 7.60 -8.31 1.35
C ARG A 186 8.13 -8.81 0.00
N ILE A 187 8.57 -10.07 -0.05
CA ILE A 187 8.86 -10.75 -1.32
C ILE A 187 7.68 -11.67 -1.64
N ASN A 188 7.02 -11.47 -2.80
CA ASN A 188 6.15 -12.41 -3.54
C ASN A 188 5.32 -13.45 -2.76
N PRO A 189 4.07 -13.71 -3.19
CA PRO A 189 2.78 -13.52 -2.50
C PRO A 189 2.61 -14.13 -1.08
N SER A 190 3.67 -14.58 -0.43
CA SER A 190 3.64 -15.21 0.90
C SER A 190 4.39 -14.34 1.90
N PHE A 191 3.81 -14.10 3.07
CA PHE A 191 4.56 -13.53 4.19
C PHE A 191 5.64 -14.52 4.60
N SER A 192 6.89 -14.19 4.32
CA SER A 192 8.03 -14.95 4.82
C SER A 192 8.82 -14.08 5.77
N ALA A 193 9.10 -14.63 6.94
CA ALA A 193 10.19 -14.14 7.76
C ALA A 193 11.50 -14.55 7.08
N THR A 194 12.45 -13.63 6.99
CA THR A 194 13.78 -13.95 6.42
C THR A 194 14.81 -13.92 7.52
N SER A 195 15.65 -14.95 7.58
CA SER A 195 16.70 -15.05 8.57
C SER A 195 17.81 -14.02 8.30
N ILE A 196 18.26 -13.36 9.37
CA ILE A 196 19.44 -12.51 9.34
C ILE A 196 20.66 -13.44 9.28
N SER A 197 21.10 -13.78 8.06
CA SER A 197 22.47 -14.27 7.87
C SER A 197 23.39 -13.05 7.82
N GLY A 198 24.29 -12.89 8.80
CA GLY A 198 25.21 -11.74 8.85
C GLY A 198 26.32 -11.82 7.80
N PRO A 199 27.29 -10.87 7.77
CA PRO A 199 27.13 -9.43 7.97
C PRO A 199 26.55 -8.78 6.70
N SER A 200 26.04 -7.55 6.83
CA SER A 200 25.49 -6.74 5.74
C SER A 200 26.43 -6.68 4.53
N GLU A 201 26.13 -7.44 3.47
CA GLU A 201 26.44 -6.98 2.13
C GLU A 201 25.51 -5.80 1.87
N ALA A 202 25.99 -4.60 2.21
CA ALA A 202 25.49 -3.38 1.60
C ALA A 202 25.39 -3.67 0.09
N LYS A 203 24.16 -3.70 -0.44
CA LYS A 203 23.95 -3.76 -1.89
C LYS A 203 24.77 -2.61 -2.47
N LYS A 204 25.88 -2.95 -3.13
CA LYS A 204 26.70 -1.97 -3.84
C LYS A 204 25.76 -1.18 -4.76
N PRO A 205 25.89 0.15 -4.85
CA PRO A 205 25.09 0.92 -5.79
C PRO A 205 25.26 0.30 -7.17
N VAL A 206 24.13 -0.05 -7.79
CA VAL A 206 24.09 -0.44 -9.19
C VAL A 206 24.60 0.78 -9.96
N LYS A 207 25.80 0.69 -10.52
CA LYS A 207 26.28 1.68 -11.47
C LYS A 207 25.29 1.67 -12.64
N MET A 208 24.56 2.77 -12.80
CA MET A 208 23.84 3.05 -14.04
C MET A 208 24.87 3.11 -15.17
N ALA A 209 24.72 2.25 -16.16
CA ALA A 209 25.48 2.36 -17.40
C ALA A 209 24.95 3.59 -18.15
N GLU A 210 25.83 4.56 -18.39
CA GLU A 210 25.59 5.64 -19.34
C GLU A 210 25.50 5.05 -20.75
N TYR A 211 24.42 5.36 -21.46
CA TYR A 211 24.30 5.30 -22.92
C TYR A 211 23.59 6.55 -23.41
#